data_AF-A0AAV7Y8H3-F1
#
_entry.id   AF-A0AAV7Y8H3-F1
#
_cell.length_a   1.000
_cell.length_b   1.000
_cell.length_c   1.000
_cell.angle_alpha   90.00
_cell.angle_beta   90.00
_cell.angle_gamma   90.00
#
_symmetry.space_group_name_H-M   'P 1'
#
loop_
_entity.id
_entity.type
_entity.pdbx_description
1 polymer ?
#
loop_
_entity_poly.entity_id
_entity_poly.type
_entity_poly.pdbx_seq_one_letter_code
_entity_poly.pdbx_strand_id
1 'polypeptide(L)'
;MSKKRNGLKEKNTKKPKNETKNINSNQNQNNSKTKTKNKNKTQDKNKSKNQKNNKKNEETTKEKEIDLLIKKGKYTELKKYLKVKQPDLNESEKYHKQNLELPLVTAVKVEDLKKVKLLLKNGADPLVKTISRWTVLQESNLYKREDISLLLYYSCQLRSNQLYHEKIKTLVKLVGEIEPESFDLKIRWKISTLVPFISFFCPSDEYHVRKQGNKLRVDFTMIGFGKGWKRSKMTIILNPEISNDIVVVDNEKKEYFNLTQQMQQLQLKDVKKDFEFFRRTNNVKVIFDVEEASFVRKKSIFGKKKVNKVGLFENCKIYDLKNFQYIAIMRDIDRQKWSGAKVLKKKKKLSCKLYLSKEFPWQPTILLPFLKILIPEHHIYELVEKYVHTFPNNSFPVKVVATLFPAVYMTVEVFHLKKRKKKFKKNVFLVPKNYICLNKDIKEVNNQEKINEEEKGEVEKKLEENVERVLEEKGEEKDKENEKMDY
;
A
#
# COMPACT_ATOMS: atom_id res chain seq x y z
N MET A 1 -37.89 -29.33 -30.85
CA MET A 1 -39.35 -29.57 -30.83
C MET A 1 -39.82 -29.71 -29.38
N SER A 2 -40.98 -29.12 -29.06
CA SER A 2 -41.97 -29.49 -28.02
C SER A 2 -41.52 -29.64 -26.55
N LYS A 3 -41.78 -28.67 -25.64
CA LYS A 3 -43.02 -28.38 -24.86
C LYS A 3 -43.48 -29.47 -23.87
N LYS A 4 -43.55 -29.08 -22.58
CA LYS A 4 -44.62 -29.29 -21.54
C LYS A 4 -44.02 -28.81 -20.19
N ARG A 5 -44.41 -27.74 -19.48
CA ARG A 5 -45.70 -27.21 -18.96
C ARG A 5 -46.48 -28.19 -18.08
N ASN A 6 -46.50 -27.90 -16.77
CA ASN A 6 -47.55 -28.03 -15.74
C ASN A 6 -46.95 -27.46 -14.43
N GLY A 7 -47.55 -26.60 -13.58
CA GLY A 7 -48.90 -26.03 -13.51
C GLY A 7 -49.71 -26.54 -12.31
N LEU A 8 -49.64 -25.86 -11.14
CA LEU A 8 -50.61 -25.91 -10.01
C LEU A 8 -50.26 -24.75 -9.04
N LYS A 9 -50.94 -23.57 -9.03
CA LYS A 9 -52.23 -23.17 -8.40
C LYS A 9 -52.35 -23.55 -6.90
N GLU A 10 -52.10 -22.61 -5.99
CA GLU A 10 -53.03 -21.63 -5.36
C GLU A 10 -54.05 -22.22 -4.38
N LYS A 11 -54.04 -21.73 -3.13
CA LYS A 11 -55.27 -21.39 -2.37
C LYS A 11 -55.01 -20.39 -1.24
N ASN A 12 -55.85 -19.35 -1.26
CA ASN A 12 -56.02 -18.21 -0.36
C ASN A 12 -56.65 -18.56 0.99
N THR A 13 -56.40 -17.73 2.02
CA THR A 13 -57.41 -17.20 2.99
C THR A 13 -56.77 -16.03 3.76
N LYS A 14 -57.14 -14.77 3.48
CA LYS A 14 -58.22 -13.92 4.04
C LYS A 14 -57.85 -13.16 5.34
N LYS A 15 -57.91 -11.82 5.22
CA LYS A 15 -57.94 -10.77 6.26
C LYS A 15 -59.17 -10.91 7.19
N PRO A 16 -59.21 -10.11 8.28
CA PRO A 16 -60.13 -8.97 8.25
C PRO A 16 -59.54 -7.62 8.69
N LYS A 17 -60.21 -6.56 8.25
CA LYS A 17 -60.13 -5.15 8.66
C LYS A 17 -61.06 -4.90 9.86
N ASN A 18 -60.81 -3.81 10.59
CA ASN A 18 -61.76 -2.85 11.18
C ASN A 18 -60.96 -1.94 12.14
N GLU A 19 -61.29 -0.70 12.46
CA GLU A 19 -62.01 0.41 11.85
C GLU A 19 -61.78 1.59 12.82
N THR A 20 -61.82 2.80 12.28
CA THR A 20 -61.63 4.13 12.90
C THR A 20 -62.48 4.43 14.15
N LYS A 21 -61.96 5.29 15.04
CA LYS A 21 -62.72 6.37 15.70
C LYS A 21 -61.81 7.48 16.26
N ASN A 22 -62.07 8.71 15.78
CA ASN A 22 -61.70 9.99 16.39
C ASN A 22 -62.35 10.16 17.76
N ILE A 23 -61.74 10.94 18.66
CA ILE A 23 -62.39 12.00 19.46
C ILE A 23 -61.30 13.00 19.92
N ASN A 24 -61.65 14.28 19.75
CA ASN A 24 -60.95 15.51 20.11
C ASN A 24 -60.96 15.80 21.61
N SER A 25 -60.27 16.92 21.94
CA SER A 25 -60.50 17.84 23.06
C SER A 25 -59.57 17.60 24.28
N ASN A 26 -59.05 18.61 24.96
CA ASN A 26 -58.96 20.04 24.70
C ASN A 26 -57.99 20.63 25.73
N GLN A 27 -57.26 21.68 25.33
CA GLN A 27 -57.01 22.90 26.14
C GLN A 27 -56.12 22.78 27.40
N ASN A 28 -55.35 23.78 27.82
CA ASN A 28 -55.34 25.19 27.45
C ASN A 28 -54.05 25.88 27.96
N GLN A 29 -53.67 26.94 27.24
CA GLN A 29 -53.26 28.25 27.78
C GLN A 29 -51.87 28.38 28.45
N ASN A 30 -51.12 29.48 28.29
CA ASN A 30 -51.45 30.85 27.88
C ASN A 30 -50.16 31.50 27.32
N ASN A 31 -50.22 32.16 26.14
CA ASN A 31 -50.32 33.62 25.95
C ASN A 31 -49.06 34.40 26.39
N SER A 32 -48.45 35.25 25.54
CA SER A 32 -49.08 36.46 25.00
C SER A 32 -48.15 37.09 23.93
N LYS A 33 -48.65 37.41 22.72
CA LYS A 33 -49.15 38.72 22.22
C LYS A 33 -48.00 39.70 21.86
N THR A 34 -47.99 40.48 20.77
CA THR A 34 -48.93 40.74 19.65
C THR A 34 -48.25 41.68 18.63
N LYS A 35 -48.59 41.50 17.34
CA LYS A 35 -49.00 42.49 16.29
C LYS A 35 -48.14 43.76 16.08
N THR A 36 -47.93 44.29 14.86
CA THR A 36 -48.96 44.62 13.85
C THR A 36 -48.34 44.96 12.48
N LYS A 37 -49.14 44.76 11.42
CA LYS A 37 -48.93 45.06 9.99
C LYS A 37 -49.00 46.56 9.65
N ASN A 38 -48.35 46.98 8.54
CA ASN A 38 -48.93 47.68 7.36
C ASN A 38 -47.80 48.25 6.46
N LYS A 39 -47.69 47.83 5.19
CA LYS A 39 -48.25 48.40 3.91
C LYS A 39 -47.41 49.51 3.27
N ASN A 40 -47.12 49.30 1.97
CA ASN A 40 -46.87 50.26 0.87
C ASN A 40 -45.54 51.04 0.89
N LYS A 41 -44.90 51.47 -0.23
CA LYS A 41 -44.86 51.16 -1.67
C LYS A 41 -43.78 52.14 -2.23
N THR A 42 -42.99 51.71 -3.22
CA THR A 42 -42.30 52.53 -4.26
C THR A 42 -41.04 53.39 -3.94
N GLN A 43 -40.11 53.36 -4.93
CA GLN A 43 -38.87 54.15 -5.15
C GLN A 43 -37.67 53.73 -4.27
N ASP A 44 -36.53 53.23 -4.78
CA ASP A 44 -35.71 53.77 -5.88
C ASP A 44 -35.03 52.67 -6.73
N LYS A 45 -35.22 52.78 -8.05
CA LYS A 45 -34.31 52.26 -9.07
C LYS A 45 -33.19 53.28 -9.22
N ASN A 46 -32.02 53.04 -8.61
CA ASN A 46 -30.70 53.52 -9.08
C ASN A 46 -29.60 53.07 -8.11
N LYS A 47 -29.17 51.80 -8.20
CA LYS A 47 -27.88 51.32 -7.65
C LYS A 47 -27.45 50.02 -8.35
N SER A 48 -27.56 49.99 -9.67
CA SER A 48 -26.92 48.99 -10.54
C SER A 48 -25.88 49.71 -11.40
N LYS A 49 -24.75 50.08 -10.77
CA LYS A 49 -23.47 50.50 -11.38
C LYS A 49 -22.55 50.94 -10.23
N ASN A 50 -22.05 49.96 -9.45
CA ASN A 50 -20.83 50.06 -8.62
C ASN A 50 -20.60 48.75 -7.84
N GLN A 51 -20.65 47.61 -8.53
CA GLN A 51 -20.11 46.32 -8.06
C GLN A 51 -19.16 45.71 -9.10
N LYS A 52 -18.39 46.57 -9.78
CA LYS A 52 -17.12 46.21 -10.41
C LYS A 52 -16.06 47.00 -9.67
N ASN A 53 -14.99 46.32 -9.26
CA ASN A 53 -13.87 46.80 -8.45
C ASN A 53 -14.01 46.53 -6.95
N ASN A 54 -13.99 45.25 -6.60
CA ASN A 54 -13.25 44.78 -5.43
C ASN A 54 -12.70 43.38 -5.73
N LYS A 55 -11.78 43.31 -6.71
CA LYS A 55 -10.80 42.21 -6.75
C LYS A 55 -9.88 42.44 -5.56
N LYS A 56 -10.08 41.67 -4.48
CA LYS A 56 -9.05 41.48 -3.46
C LYS A 56 -7.80 40.97 -4.17
N ASN A 57 -6.70 41.71 -4.07
CA ASN A 57 -5.37 41.21 -4.39
C ASN A 57 -5.08 40.05 -3.43
N GLU A 58 -5.33 38.82 -3.85
CA GLU A 58 -4.76 37.65 -3.19
C GLU A 58 -3.24 37.69 -3.41
N GLU A 59 -2.46 37.83 -2.33
CA GLU A 59 -1.03 37.55 -2.40
C GLU A 59 -0.83 36.18 -3.05
N THR A 60 -0.08 36.17 -4.16
CA THR A 60 0.16 34.94 -4.91
C THR A 60 1.18 34.13 -4.14
N THR A 61 0.75 33.01 -3.57
CA THR A 61 1.63 32.12 -2.81
C THR A 61 2.63 31.43 -3.74
N LYS A 62 3.78 31.01 -3.21
CA LYS A 62 4.79 30.27 -3.99
C LYS A 62 4.18 29.02 -4.66
N GLU A 63 3.24 28.36 -3.99
CA GLU A 63 2.53 27.19 -4.52
C GLU A 63 1.64 27.55 -5.73
N LYS A 64 0.92 28.67 -5.68
CA LYS A 64 0.12 29.16 -6.82
C LYS A 64 1.01 29.59 -7.99
N GLU A 65 2.14 30.23 -7.71
CA GLU A 65 3.10 30.67 -8.73
C GLU A 65 3.70 29.46 -9.49
N ILE A 66 4.23 28.46 -8.78
CA ILE A 66 4.82 27.28 -9.43
C ILE A 66 3.77 26.46 -10.19
N ASP A 67 2.56 26.29 -9.65
CA ASP A 67 1.47 25.59 -10.33
C ASP A 67 1.10 26.28 -11.66
N LEU A 68 1.03 27.63 -11.66
CA LEU A 68 0.78 28.41 -12.86
C LEU A 68 1.91 28.27 -13.89
N LEU A 69 3.17 28.32 -13.44
CA LEU A 69 4.34 28.14 -14.31
C LEU A 69 4.39 26.75 -14.93
N ILE A 70 3.95 25.71 -14.21
CA ILE A 70 3.89 24.35 -14.76
C ILE A 70 2.79 24.25 -15.82
N LYS A 71 1.59 24.77 -15.51
CA LYS A 71 0.41 24.68 -16.40
C LYS A 71 0.52 25.53 -17.65
N LYS A 72 1.10 26.73 -17.55
CA LYS A 72 1.08 27.74 -18.62
C LYS A 72 2.44 28.36 -18.93
N GLY A 73 3.39 28.31 -18.00
CA GLY A 73 4.71 28.91 -18.16
C GLY A 73 5.61 28.13 -19.13
N LYS A 74 6.60 28.84 -19.65
CA LYS A 74 7.66 28.23 -20.48
C LYS A 74 8.63 27.44 -19.60
N TYR A 75 9.26 26.42 -20.17
CA TYR A 75 10.27 25.61 -19.48
C TYR A 75 11.39 26.46 -18.86
N THR A 76 11.85 27.49 -19.56
CA THR A 76 12.92 28.40 -19.12
C THR A 76 12.52 29.22 -17.89
N GLU A 77 11.26 29.66 -17.82
CA GLU A 77 10.71 30.41 -16.70
C GLU A 77 10.62 29.53 -15.45
N LEU A 78 10.09 28.32 -15.59
CA LEU A 78 10.04 27.34 -14.50
C LEU A 78 11.45 26.99 -14.00
N LYS A 79 12.41 26.76 -14.91
CA LYS A 79 13.82 26.48 -14.55
C LYS A 79 14.44 27.64 -13.77
N LYS A 80 14.21 28.88 -14.19
CA LYS A 80 14.67 30.08 -13.46
C LYS A 80 14.01 30.19 -12.09
N TYR A 81 12.70 29.94 -12.01
CA TYR A 81 11.95 29.98 -10.76
C TYR A 81 12.46 28.98 -9.73
N LEU A 82 12.66 27.71 -10.13
CA LEU A 82 13.19 26.66 -9.24
C LEU A 82 14.58 27.03 -8.70
N LYS A 83 15.46 27.57 -9.55
CA LYS A 83 16.81 27.99 -9.15
C LYS A 83 16.79 29.14 -8.13
N VAL A 84 15.92 30.13 -8.33
CA VAL A 84 15.90 31.37 -7.53
C VAL A 84 15.07 31.22 -6.26
N LYS A 85 13.87 30.63 -6.36
CA LYS A 85 12.88 30.62 -5.27
C LYS A 85 12.92 29.36 -4.41
N GLN A 86 13.51 28.28 -4.93
CA GLN A 86 13.65 26.96 -4.28
C GLN A 86 12.41 26.57 -3.46
N PRO A 87 11.23 26.48 -4.11
CA PRO A 87 10.02 26.09 -3.41
C PRO A 87 10.11 24.63 -2.94
N ASP A 88 9.39 24.29 -1.87
CA ASP A 88 9.21 22.91 -1.47
C ASP A 88 8.33 22.19 -2.51
N LEU A 89 8.84 21.11 -3.10
CA LEU A 89 8.16 20.34 -4.15
C LEU A 89 7.33 19.17 -3.61
N ASN A 90 7.42 18.87 -2.31
CA ASN A 90 6.98 17.61 -1.71
C ASN A 90 6.01 17.80 -0.52
N GLU A 91 5.88 19.01 0.03
CA GLU A 91 5.00 19.30 1.17
C GLU A 91 3.51 19.34 0.78
N SER A 92 2.91 18.15 0.65
CA SER A 92 1.52 17.98 0.20
C SER A 92 0.49 18.84 0.92
N GLU A 93 0.67 19.08 2.23
CA GLU A 93 -0.29 19.85 3.03
C GLU A 93 -0.40 21.32 2.57
N LYS A 94 0.71 21.96 2.19
CA LYS A 94 0.72 23.35 1.69
C LYS A 94 -0.04 23.51 0.39
N TYR A 95 0.12 22.56 -0.53
CA TYR A 95 -0.57 22.55 -1.82
C TYR A 95 -2.05 22.17 -1.65
N HIS A 96 -2.33 21.10 -0.91
CA HIS A 96 -3.69 20.57 -0.76
C HIS A 96 -4.62 21.53 0.00
N LYS A 97 -4.12 22.30 0.98
CA LYS A 97 -4.89 23.37 1.65
C LYS A 97 -5.40 24.43 0.68
N GLN A 98 -4.68 24.64 -0.43
CA GLN A 98 -5.03 25.57 -1.49
C GLN A 98 -5.77 24.90 -2.65
N ASN A 99 -6.19 23.63 -2.47
CA ASN A 99 -6.79 22.78 -3.51
C ASN A 99 -5.90 22.64 -4.77
N LEU A 100 -4.58 22.67 -4.57
CA LEU A 100 -3.57 22.44 -5.61
C LEU A 100 -3.00 21.03 -5.48
N GLU A 101 -2.65 20.42 -6.60
CA GLU A 101 -1.83 19.21 -6.61
C GLU A 101 -0.35 19.57 -6.44
N LEU A 102 0.46 18.60 -6.03
CA LEU A 102 1.90 18.77 -5.96
C LEU A 102 2.49 19.07 -7.37
N PRO A 103 3.60 19.83 -7.45
CA PRO A 103 4.21 20.25 -8.71
C PRO A 103 4.43 19.09 -9.71
N LEU A 104 4.96 17.96 -9.23
CA LEU A 104 5.21 16.78 -10.06
C LEU A 104 3.92 16.18 -10.61
N VAL A 105 2.86 16.10 -9.79
CA VAL A 105 1.54 15.62 -10.23
C VAL A 105 0.98 16.54 -11.30
N THR A 106 1.05 17.86 -11.10
CA THR A 106 0.59 18.83 -12.09
C THR A 106 1.34 18.69 -13.41
N ALA A 107 2.67 18.53 -13.38
CA ALA A 107 3.48 18.35 -14.58
C ALA A 107 3.13 17.07 -15.36
N VAL A 108 2.78 16.00 -14.67
CA VAL A 108 2.30 14.74 -15.28
C VAL A 108 0.94 14.92 -15.92
N LYS A 109 0.00 15.61 -15.25
CA LYS A 109 -1.35 15.86 -15.78
C LYS A 109 -1.37 16.75 -17.03
N VAL A 110 -0.36 17.62 -17.20
CA VAL A 110 -0.18 18.43 -18.42
C VAL A 110 0.65 17.74 -19.49
N GLU A 111 1.09 16.49 -19.26
CA GLU A 111 1.82 15.67 -20.22
C GLU A 111 3.15 16.29 -20.71
N ASP A 112 3.83 17.07 -19.87
CA ASP A 112 5.09 17.75 -20.23
C ASP A 112 6.32 17.02 -19.66
N LEU A 113 6.90 16.11 -20.44
CA LEU A 113 8.09 15.34 -20.06
C LEU A 113 9.26 16.23 -19.62
N LYS A 114 9.47 17.39 -20.26
CA LYS A 114 10.60 18.28 -19.93
C LYS A 114 10.42 18.86 -18.53
N LYS A 115 9.20 19.28 -18.18
CA LYS A 115 8.89 19.76 -16.83
C LYS A 115 8.92 18.65 -15.79
N VAL A 116 8.45 17.44 -16.11
CA VAL A 116 8.56 16.27 -15.23
C VAL A 116 10.03 15.97 -14.92
N LYS A 117 10.88 15.85 -15.95
CA LYS A 117 12.34 15.65 -15.79
C LYS A 117 12.95 16.76 -14.92
N LEU A 118 12.61 18.02 -15.19
CA LEU A 118 13.13 19.16 -14.44
C LEU A 118 12.76 19.11 -12.95
N LEU A 119 11.50 18.80 -12.63
CA LEU A 119 11.05 18.72 -11.23
C LEU A 119 11.71 17.57 -10.48
N LEU A 120 11.86 16.40 -11.12
CA LEU A 120 12.58 15.26 -10.53
C LEU A 120 14.05 15.62 -10.23
N LYS A 121 14.76 16.26 -11.16
CA LYS A 121 16.14 16.77 -10.94
C LYS A 121 16.24 17.80 -9.81
N ASN A 122 15.15 18.53 -9.53
CA ASN A 122 15.10 19.50 -8.44
C ASN A 122 14.54 18.89 -7.13
N GLY A 123 14.53 17.55 -7.02
CA GLY A 123 14.20 16.85 -5.78
C GLY A 123 12.71 16.57 -5.55
N ALA A 124 11.86 16.67 -6.58
CA ALA A 124 10.50 16.19 -6.47
C ALA A 124 10.48 14.67 -6.23
N ASP A 125 9.74 14.22 -5.21
CA ASP A 125 9.68 12.82 -4.82
C ASP A 125 8.73 12.05 -5.77
N PRO A 126 9.19 11.02 -6.50
CA PRO A 126 8.35 10.24 -7.41
C PRO A 126 7.32 9.35 -6.68
N LEU A 127 7.43 9.19 -5.36
CA LEU A 127 6.50 8.39 -4.55
C LEU A 127 5.28 9.21 -4.06
N VAL A 128 5.17 10.47 -4.46
CA VAL A 128 4.06 11.35 -4.07
C VAL A 128 2.70 10.84 -4.56
N LYS A 129 1.66 11.28 -3.86
CA LYS A 129 0.27 10.95 -4.17
C LYS A 129 -0.53 12.21 -4.48
N THR A 130 -1.53 12.06 -5.35
CA THR A 130 -2.53 13.09 -5.63
C THR A 130 -3.40 13.37 -4.40
N ILE A 131 -4.21 14.44 -4.43
CA ILE A 131 -5.25 14.72 -3.43
C ILE A 131 -6.17 13.50 -3.22
N SER A 132 -6.46 12.77 -4.30
CA SER A 132 -7.26 11.54 -4.29
C SER A 132 -6.49 10.27 -3.85
N ARG A 133 -5.28 10.45 -3.33
CA ARG A 133 -4.34 9.41 -2.84
C ARG A 133 -3.88 8.41 -3.91
N TRP A 134 -3.92 8.76 -5.18
CA TRP A 134 -3.31 7.93 -6.24
C TRP A 134 -1.83 8.24 -6.33
N THR A 135 -0.97 7.25 -6.55
CA THR A 135 0.45 7.56 -6.81
C THR A 135 0.58 8.34 -8.12
N VAL A 136 1.55 9.24 -8.22
CA VAL A 136 1.81 9.98 -9.46
C VAL A 136 2.12 9.04 -10.63
N LEU A 137 2.76 7.90 -10.35
CA LEU A 137 2.99 6.83 -11.32
C LEU A 137 1.68 6.19 -11.81
N GLN A 138 0.74 5.86 -10.91
CA GLN A 138 -0.60 5.40 -11.31
C GLN A 138 -1.38 6.45 -12.12
N GLU A 139 -1.12 7.72 -11.86
CA GLU A 139 -1.72 8.83 -12.61
C GLU A 139 -1.12 8.93 -14.01
N SER A 140 0.21 8.79 -14.16
CA SER A 140 0.88 8.80 -15.48
C SER A 140 0.37 7.70 -16.41
N ASN A 141 0.07 6.52 -15.86
CA ASN A 141 -0.50 5.39 -16.60
C ASN A 141 -1.94 5.62 -17.11
N LEU A 142 -2.60 6.73 -16.78
CA LEU A 142 -3.88 7.09 -17.40
C LEU A 142 -3.70 7.81 -18.73
N TYR A 143 -2.54 8.42 -18.95
CA TYR A 143 -2.25 9.26 -20.11
C TYR A 143 -1.47 8.46 -21.17
N LYS A 144 -1.56 8.88 -22.43
CA LYS A 144 -0.90 8.19 -23.56
C LYS A 144 0.62 8.42 -23.61
N ARG A 145 1.21 8.91 -22.52
CA ARG A 145 2.64 9.25 -22.37
C ARG A 145 3.37 8.18 -21.60
N GLU A 146 3.70 7.14 -22.36
CA GLU A 146 4.50 6.03 -21.85
C GLU A 146 5.88 6.47 -21.36
N ASP A 147 6.50 7.40 -22.07
CA ASP A 147 7.78 8.02 -21.71
C ASP A 147 7.79 8.59 -20.29
N ILE A 148 6.74 9.33 -19.93
CA ILE A 148 6.56 9.88 -18.58
C ILE A 148 6.34 8.76 -17.57
N SER A 149 5.52 7.76 -17.93
CA SER A 149 5.19 6.64 -17.05
C SER A 149 6.41 5.77 -16.74
N LEU A 150 7.23 5.48 -17.75
CA LEU A 150 8.47 4.73 -17.59
C LEU A 150 9.50 5.52 -16.79
N LEU A 151 9.66 6.82 -17.07
CA LEU A 151 10.53 7.71 -16.28
C LEU A 151 10.13 7.67 -14.81
N LEU A 152 8.85 7.87 -14.50
CA LEU A 152 8.35 7.82 -13.12
C LEU A 152 8.51 6.43 -12.51
N TYR A 153 8.31 5.36 -13.27
CA TYR A 153 8.48 4.00 -12.78
C TYR A 153 9.92 3.79 -12.34
N TYR A 154 10.87 4.13 -13.20
CA TYR A 154 12.30 4.04 -12.89
C TYR A 154 12.69 4.95 -11.71
N SER A 155 12.22 6.21 -11.68
CA SER A 155 12.47 7.11 -10.56
C SER A 155 11.88 6.59 -9.24
N CYS A 156 10.67 5.99 -9.26
CA CYS A 156 10.08 5.33 -8.09
C CYS A 156 10.97 4.20 -7.58
N GLN A 157 11.52 3.39 -8.48
CA GLN A 157 12.39 2.28 -8.08
C GLN A 157 13.69 2.79 -7.48
N LEU A 158 14.36 3.76 -8.12
CA LEU A 158 15.57 4.39 -7.57
C LEU A 158 15.33 4.95 -6.16
N ARG A 159 14.25 5.73 -6.02
CA ARG A 159 13.86 6.34 -4.75
C ARG A 159 13.55 5.28 -3.69
N SER A 160 12.84 4.22 -4.07
CA SER A 160 12.49 3.11 -3.17
C SER A 160 13.75 2.37 -2.70
N ASN A 161 14.73 2.18 -3.57
CA ASN A 161 16.00 1.52 -3.26
C ASN A 161 16.86 2.35 -2.31
N GLN A 162 16.94 3.67 -2.51
CA GLN A 162 17.59 4.59 -1.57
C GLN A 162 16.95 4.53 -0.18
N LEU A 163 15.61 4.56 -0.13
CA LEU A 163 14.88 4.44 1.14
C LEU A 163 15.05 3.05 1.76
N TYR A 164 15.22 2.00 0.96
CA TYR A 164 15.40 0.63 1.45
C TYR A 164 16.67 0.49 2.30
N HIS A 165 17.76 1.14 1.90
CA HIS A 165 19.02 1.11 2.66
C HIS A 165 18.86 1.74 4.06
N GLU A 166 18.22 2.91 4.14
CA GLU A 166 17.94 3.56 5.42
C GLU A 166 16.92 2.77 6.27
N LYS A 167 15.95 2.12 5.62
CA LYS A 167 15.05 1.18 6.28
C LYS A 167 15.80 -0.01 6.87
N ILE A 168 16.80 -0.57 6.19
CA ILE A 168 17.61 -1.68 6.72
C ILE A 168 18.42 -1.24 7.95
N LYS A 169 19.08 -0.07 7.92
CA LYS A 169 19.76 0.46 9.10
C LYS A 169 18.81 0.60 10.29
N THR A 170 17.60 1.10 10.01
CA THR A 170 16.54 1.21 11.01
C THR A 170 16.10 -0.17 11.51
N LEU A 171 15.97 -1.16 10.63
CA LEU A 171 15.62 -2.54 10.97
C LEU A 171 16.63 -3.15 11.94
N VAL A 172 17.92 -2.98 11.67
CA VAL A 172 19.00 -3.51 12.51
C VAL A 172 18.88 -2.99 13.94
N LYS A 173 18.63 -1.68 14.10
CA LYS A 173 18.41 -1.05 15.42
C LYS A 173 17.18 -1.65 16.11
N LEU A 174 16.04 -1.68 15.41
CA LEU A 174 14.78 -2.18 15.94
C LEU A 174 14.86 -3.66 16.34
N VAL A 175 15.53 -4.50 15.56
CA VAL A 175 15.76 -5.91 15.90
C VAL A 175 16.56 -6.03 17.21
N GLY A 176 17.53 -5.14 17.43
CA GLY A 176 18.30 -5.08 18.67
C GLY A 176 17.44 -4.77 19.90
N GLU A 177 16.42 -3.92 19.76
CA GLU A 177 15.52 -3.49 20.83
C GLU A 177 14.46 -4.56 21.22
N ILE A 178 14.28 -5.61 20.41
CA ILE A 178 13.33 -6.68 20.71
C ILE A 178 13.86 -7.55 21.86
N GLU A 179 13.18 -7.51 23.01
CA GLU A 179 13.41 -8.42 24.14
C GLU A 179 12.56 -9.70 24.04
N PRO A 180 13.05 -10.89 24.42
CA PRO A 180 14.34 -11.16 25.01
C PRO A 180 15.49 -11.03 24.00
N GLU A 181 16.71 -10.77 24.48
CA GLU A 181 17.92 -10.76 23.65
C GLU A 181 18.00 -11.95 22.69
N SER A 182 17.64 -13.17 23.14
CA SER A 182 17.65 -14.40 22.35
C SER A 182 16.35 -15.19 22.41
N PHE A 183 15.80 -15.57 21.24
CA PHE A 183 14.61 -16.44 21.16
C PHE A 183 14.55 -17.29 19.88
N ASP A 184 13.75 -18.36 19.97
CA ASP A 184 13.22 -19.13 18.85
C ASP A 184 11.70 -18.90 18.76
N LEU A 185 11.20 -18.53 17.60
CA LEU A 185 9.77 -18.32 17.31
C LEU A 185 9.40 -19.14 16.09
N LYS A 186 8.29 -19.88 16.15
CA LYS A 186 7.73 -20.56 14.97
C LYS A 186 6.34 -20.06 14.66
N ILE A 187 6.16 -19.66 13.41
CA ILE A 187 4.91 -19.15 12.85
C ILE A 187 4.50 -20.11 11.75
N ARG A 188 3.25 -20.55 11.74
CA ARG A 188 2.68 -21.32 10.63
C ARG A 188 1.62 -20.47 9.96
N TRP A 189 1.61 -20.46 8.64
CA TRP A 189 0.45 -20.01 7.89
C TRP A 189 -0.08 -21.14 7.02
N LYS A 190 -1.40 -21.16 6.82
CA LYS A 190 -2.07 -22.08 5.90
C LYS A 190 -3.30 -21.45 5.31
N ILE A 191 -3.54 -21.72 4.03
CA ILE A 191 -4.87 -21.58 3.45
C ILE A 191 -5.64 -22.86 3.74
N SER A 192 -6.94 -22.75 3.95
CA SER A 192 -7.83 -23.88 4.15
C SER A 192 -9.14 -23.60 3.43
N THR A 193 -9.80 -24.65 2.94
CA THR A 193 -11.08 -24.52 2.27
C THR A 193 -12.09 -25.55 2.76
N LEU A 194 -13.37 -25.16 2.79
CA LEU A 194 -14.50 -26.07 3.00
C LEU A 194 -15.01 -26.68 1.69
N VAL A 195 -14.42 -26.30 0.54
CA VAL A 195 -14.78 -26.90 -0.74
C VAL A 195 -14.21 -28.33 -0.80
N PRO A 196 -15.05 -29.36 -1.03
CA PRO A 196 -14.60 -30.74 -1.11
C PRO A 196 -13.48 -30.94 -2.15
N PHE A 197 -12.52 -31.83 -1.86
CA PHE A 197 -11.41 -32.24 -2.73
C PHE A 197 -10.33 -31.18 -3.07
N ILE A 198 -10.52 -29.90 -2.71
CA ILE A 198 -9.55 -28.83 -3.05
C ILE A 198 -8.57 -28.53 -1.89
N SER A 199 -8.75 -29.15 -0.72
CA SER A 199 -7.89 -28.90 0.46
C SER A 199 -6.41 -29.24 0.23
N PHE A 200 -6.11 -30.24 -0.58
CA PHE A 200 -4.73 -30.64 -0.93
C PHE A 200 -3.97 -29.55 -1.70
N PHE A 201 -4.67 -28.72 -2.48
CA PHE A 201 -4.07 -27.62 -3.22
C PHE A 201 -3.86 -26.37 -2.37
N CYS A 202 -4.28 -26.38 -1.10
CA CYS A 202 -4.12 -25.22 -0.24
C CYS A 202 -2.67 -25.08 0.23
N PRO A 203 -2.02 -23.93 -0.01
CA PRO A 203 -0.67 -23.70 0.43
C PRO A 203 -0.57 -23.55 1.94
N SER A 204 0.59 -23.86 2.46
CA SER A 204 0.96 -23.59 3.86
C SER A 204 2.47 -23.44 3.97
N ASP A 205 2.94 -22.74 5.00
CA ASP A 205 4.36 -22.73 5.31
C ASP A 205 4.59 -22.57 6.80
N GLU A 206 5.81 -22.90 7.22
CA GLU A 206 6.29 -22.70 8.58
C GLU A 206 7.55 -21.85 8.55
N TYR A 207 7.51 -20.74 9.27
CA TYR A 207 8.63 -19.84 9.44
C TYR A 207 9.27 -20.12 10.80
N HIS A 208 10.58 -20.36 10.80
CA HIS A 208 11.37 -20.45 12.02
C HIS A 208 12.24 -19.21 12.14
N VAL A 209 11.83 -18.32 13.05
CA VAL A 209 12.54 -17.08 13.34
C VAL A 209 13.47 -17.32 14.54
N ARG A 210 14.74 -16.97 14.35
CA ARG A 210 15.79 -17.03 15.37
C ARG A 210 16.42 -15.67 15.49
N LYS A 211 16.54 -15.17 16.73
CA LYS A 211 17.07 -13.85 17.02
C LYS A 211 18.10 -13.93 18.13
N GLN A 212 19.21 -13.20 18.00
CA GLN A 212 20.19 -12.97 19.06
C GLN A 212 20.77 -11.56 18.95
N GLY A 213 20.52 -10.71 19.94
CA GLY A 213 20.90 -9.30 19.87
C GLY A 213 20.26 -8.63 18.65
N ASN A 214 21.07 -8.06 17.77
CA ASN A 214 20.64 -7.47 16.49
C ASN A 214 20.70 -8.45 15.29
N LYS A 215 21.02 -9.73 15.52
CA LYS A 215 21.05 -10.77 14.49
C LYS A 215 19.69 -11.41 14.32
N LEU A 216 19.30 -11.63 13.08
CA LEU A 216 18.04 -12.29 12.73
C LEU A 216 18.29 -13.38 11.70
N ARG A 217 17.61 -14.50 11.87
CA ARG A 217 17.52 -15.57 10.90
C ARG A 217 16.07 -16.00 10.75
N VAL A 218 15.60 -16.15 9.52
CA VAL A 218 14.26 -16.64 9.22
C VAL A 218 14.38 -17.77 8.22
N ASP A 219 14.03 -18.99 8.64
CA ASP A 219 13.93 -20.14 7.74
C ASP A 219 12.49 -20.31 7.28
N PHE A 220 12.28 -20.64 6.01
CA PHE A 220 10.98 -20.85 5.38
C PHE A 220 11.13 -21.79 4.18
N THR A 221 10.02 -22.26 3.60
CA THR A 221 10.09 -23.20 2.46
C THR A 221 9.43 -22.71 1.18
N MET A 222 8.44 -21.83 1.25
CA MET A 222 7.69 -21.36 0.09
C MET A 222 8.51 -20.33 -0.69
N ILE A 223 8.84 -20.62 -1.96
CA ILE A 223 9.58 -19.69 -2.83
C ILE A 223 8.69 -18.99 -3.86
N GLY A 224 7.52 -19.55 -4.18
CA GLY A 224 6.61 -18.91 -5.12
C GLY A 224 5.54 -19.84 -5.68
N PHE A 225 4.86 -19.33 -6.70
CA PHE A 225 3.74 -19.99 -7.38
C PHE A 225 4.03 -20.10 -8.89
N GLY A 226 3.48 -21.13 -9.53
CA GLY A 226 3.63 -21.43 -10.96
C GLY A 226 2.61 -22.48 -11.39
N LYS A 227 3.05 -23.60 -12.00
CA LYS A 227 2.20 -24.80 -12.20
C LYS A 227 1.77 -25.47 -10.88
N GLY A 228 2.28 -25.01 -9.75
CA GLY A 228 1.98 -25.45 -8.40
C GLY A 228 2.77 -24.61 -7.38
N TRP A 229 2.75 -25.06 -6.12
CA TRP A 229 3.54 -24.44 -5.05
C TRP A 229 5.00 -24.84 -5.18
N LYS A 230 5.88 -23.85 -5.40
CA LYS A 230 7.32 -24.10 -5.45
C LYS A 230 7.91 -23.96 -4.05
N ARG A 231 8.74 -24.93 -3.67
CA ARG A 231 9.42 -24.95 -2.37
C ARG A 231 10.93 -25.20 -2.49
N SER A 232 11.69 -24.66 -1.55
CA SER A 232 13.11 -24.94 -1.30
C SER A 232 13.43 -24.59 0.16
N LYS A 233 14.50 -25.13 0.77
CA LYS A 233 14.91 -24.77 2.15
C LYS A 233 15.59 -23.41 2.16
N MET A 234 14.80 -22.35 2.27
CA MET A 234 15.30 -20.98 2.24
C MET A 234 15.64 -20.46 3.63
N THR A 235 16.62 -19.57 3.69
CA THR A 235 16.97 -18.81 4.90
C THR A 235 17.23 -17.35 4.54
N ILE A 236 16.60 -16.42 5.26
CA ILE A 236 17.03 -15.01 5.32
C ILE A 236 17.93 -14.82 6.53
N ILE A 237 19.06 -14.15 6.35
CA ILE A 237 20.03 -13.83 7.41
C ILE A 237 20.29 -12.31 7.42
N LEU A 238 20.21 -11.73 8.62
CA LEU A 238 20.71 -10.39 8.95
C LEU A 238 21.75 -10.54 10.06
N ASN A 239 22.99 -10.14 9.78
CA ASN A 239 24.08 -10.23 10.75
C ASN A 239 24.97 -8.97 10.71
N PRO A 240 24.63 -7.95 11.51
CA PRO A 240 25.35 -6.66 11.54
C PRO A 240 26.82 -6.76 11.98
N GLU A 241 27.26 -7.87 12.56
CA GLU A 241 28.70 -8.09 12.86
C GLU A 241 29.53 -8.35 11.60
N ILE A 242 28.89 -8.68 10.46
CA ILE A 242 29.54 -8.86 9.16
C ILE A 242 29.21 -7.67 8.26
N SER A 243 27.92 -7.37 8.12
CA SER A 243 27.37 -6.32 7.27
C SER A 243 25.94 -6.02 7.68
N ASN A 244 25.46 -4.80 7.43
CA ASN A 244 24.03 -4.50 7.61
C ASN A 244 23.15 -5.13 6.52
N ASP A 245 23.72 -5.82 5.55
CA ASP A 245 22.99 -6.41 4.44
C ASP A 245 22.11 -7.60 4.83
N ILE A 246 21.03 -7.77 4.09
CA ILE A 246 20.14 -8.93 4.15
C ILE A 246 20.61 -9.94 3.10
N VAL A 247 20.91 -11.15 3.55
CA VAL A 247 21.35 -12.26 2.68
C VAL A 247 20.26 -13.31 2.61
N VAL A 248 19.97 -13.79 1.41
CA VAL A 248 19.02 -14.89 1.17
C VAL A 248 19.82 -16.11 0.72
N VAL A 249 19.55 -17.24 1.35
CA VAL A 249 20.27 -18.50 1.18
C VAL A 249 19.29 -19.59 0.74
N ASP A 250 19.62 -20.29 -0.33
CA ASP A 250 18.99 -21.55 -0.73
C ASP A 250 19.86 -22.71 -0.23
N ASN A 251 19.41 -23.41 0.81
CA ASN A 251 20.17 -24.50 1.41
C ASN A 251 20.09 -25.82 0.61
N GLU A 252 19.12 -25.97 -0.30
CA GLU A 252 19.05 -27.15 -1.16
C GLU A 252 20.06 -27.04 -2.30
N LYS A 253 20.16 -25.85 -2.90
CA LYS A 253 21.13 -25.55 -3.95
C LYS A 253 22.52 -25.22 -3.43
N LYS A 254 22.65 -24.92 -2.13
CA LYS A 254 23.89 -24.40 -1.51
C LYS A 254 24.35 -23.10 -2.18
N GLU A 255 23.38 -22.24 -2.46
CA GLU A 255 23.57 -20.95 -3.11
C GLU A 255 23.08 -19.84 -2.19
N TYR A 256 23.59 -18.63 -2.36
CA TYR A 256 23.07 -17.45 -1.67
C TYR A 256 23.27 -16.20 -2.51
N PHE A 257 22.51 -15.15 -2.20
CA PHE A 257 22.68 -13.84 -2.80
C PHE A 257 22.45 -12.75 -1.76
N ASN A 258 23.14 -11.62 -1.94
CA ASN A 258 22.92 -10.43 -1.12
C ASN A 258 21.73 -9.65 -1.68
N LEU A 259 20.60 -9.68 -0.95
CA LEU A 259 19.36 -9.01 -1.36
C LEU A 259 19.52 -7.49 -1.32
N THR A 260 20.23 -6.94 -0.33
CA THR A 260 20.46 -5.50 -0.23
C THR A 260 21.22 -4.99 -1.46
N GLN A 261 22.29 -5.66 -1.84
CA GLN A 261 23.09 -5.30 -3.02
C GLN A 261 22.32 -5.48 -4.33
N GLN A 262 21.56 -6.57 -4.46
CA GLN A 262 20.72 -6.78 -5.63
C GLN A 262 19.67 -5.66 -5.79
N MET A 263 19.06 -5.22 -4.68
CA MET A 263 18.10 -4.11 -4.70
C MET A 263 18.76 -2.77 -5.05
N GLN A 264 20.06 -2.58 -4.82
CA GLN A 264 20.75 -1.35 -5.21
C GLN A 264 21.04 -1.27 -6.72
N GLN A 265 21.07 -2.41 -7.41
CA GLN A 265 21.40 -2.46 -8.83
C GLN A 265 20.15 -2.48 -9.71
N LEU A 266 19.74 -1.29 -10.16
CA LEU A 266 18.67 -1.15 -11.14
C LEU A 266 19.17 -1.42 -12.56
N GLN A 267 18.90 -2.63 -13.05
CA GLN A 267 19.16 -2.98 -14.45
C GLN A 267 18.00 -2.51 -15.34
N LEU A 268 18.29 -1.74 -16.39
CA LEU A 268 17.28 -1.15 -17.26
C LEU A 268 16.36 -2.21 -17.91
N LYS A 269 16.93 -3.36 -18.28
CA LYS A 269 16.18 -4.48 -18.87
C LYS A 269 15.11 -5.02 -17.93
N ASP A 270 15.43 -5.15 -16.64
CA ASP A 270 14.50 -5.63 -15.62
C ASP A 270 13.42 -4.58 -15.35
N VAL A 271 13.79 -3.31 -15.28
CA VAL A 271 12.84 -2.20 -15.15
C VAL A 271 11.84 -2.18 -16.29
N LYS A 272 12.28 -2.28 -17.55
CA LYS A 272 11.39 -2.29 -18.72
C LYS A 272 10.38 -3.45 -18.62
N LYS A 273 10.86 -4.65 -18.29
CA LYS A 273 10.01 -5.84 -18.15
C LYS A 273 8.99 -5.70 -17.02
N ASP A 274 9.42 -5.22 -15.86
CA ASP A 274 8.54 -5.03 -14.71
C ASP A 274 7.55 -3.88 -14.93
N PHE A 275 7.95 -2.84 -15.65
CA PHE A 275 7.08 -1.74 -16.07
C PHE A 275 5.95 -2.21 -16.99
N GLU A 276 6.25 -3.08 -17.96
CA GLU A 276 5.22 -3.68 -18.82
C GLU A 276 4.21 -4.52 -18.02
N PHE A 277 4.70 -5.31 -17.06
CA PHE A 277 3.83 -6.04 -16.14
C PHE A 277 2.99 -5.09 -15.29
N PHE A 278 3.60 -4.04 -14.76
CA PHE A 278 2.96 -3.02 -13.95
C PHE A 278 1.82 -2.32 -14.71
N ARG A 279 2.04 -1.91 -15.97
CA ARG A 279 0.99 -1.29 -16.80
C ARG A 279 -0.20 -2.21 -17.02
N ARG A 280 0.04 -3.53 -17.17
CA ARG A 280 -1.03 -4.50 -17.41
C ARG A 280 -1.87 -4.80 -16.17
N THR A 281 -1.31 -4.61 -14.97
CA THR A 281 -1.89 -5.11 -13.71
C THR A 281 -2.27 -4.03 -12.70
N ASN A 282 -1.69 -2.83 -12.76
CA ASN A 282 -1.85 -1.80 -11.73
C ASN A 282 -3.00 -0.82 -11.98
N ASN A 283 -4.22 -1.35 -12.11
CA ASN A 283 -5.44 -0.54 -12.22
C ASN A 283 -6.37 -0.68 -11.01
N VAL A 284 -5.94 -1.42 -9.98
CA VAL A 284 -6.71 -1.65 -8.75
C VAL A 284 -5.95 -1.07 -7.56
N LYS A 285 -6.61 -0.18 -6.85
CA LYS A 285 -6.18 0.31 -5.55
C LYS A 285 -7.06 -0.28 -4.47
N VAL A 286 -6.45 -0.95 -3.49
CA VAL A 286 -7.17 -1.49 -2.33
C VAL A 286 -6.94 -0.58 -1.14
N ILE A 287 -8.03 -0.14 -0.51
CA ILE A 287 -8.01 0.62 0.75
C ILE A 287 -8.70 -0.22 1.81
N PHE A 288 -8.04 -0.45 2.95
CA PHE A 288 -8.70 -1.04 4.10
C PHE A 288 -9.48 0.05 4.84
N ASP A 289 -10.80 -0.15 4.94
CA ASP A 289 -11.69 0.73 5.70
C ASP A 289 -12.08 0.01 7.00
N VAL A 290 -11.65 0.64 8.08
CA VAL A 290 -11.51 0.04 9.40
C VAL A 290 -12.12 0.92 10.47
N GLU A 291 -12.55 2.14 10.15
CA GLU A 291 -13.04 3.13 11.13
C GLU A 291 -14.17 2.58 12.00
N GLU A 292 -15.07 1.79 11.41
CA GLU A 292 -16.19 1.17 12.10
C GLU A 292 -15.88 -0.24 12.65
N ALA A 293 -14.64 -0.71 12.51
CA ALA A 293 -14.26 -2.06 12.91
C ALA A 293 -14.32 -2.22 14.43
N SER A 294 -14.89 -3.34 14.89
CA SER A 294 -15.07 -3.60 16.31
C SER A 294 -14.78 -5.06 16.68
N PHE A 295 -14.23 -5.27 17.87
CA PHE A 295 -13.91 -6.58 18.41
C PHE A 295 -15.07 -7.11 19.26
N VAL A 296 -15.71 -8.19 18.81
CA VAL A 296 -16.80 -8.82 19.56
C VAL A 296 -16.30 -10.11 20.21
N ARG A 297 -16.37 -10.19 21.54
CA ARG A 297 -15.94 -11.37 22.29
C ARG A 297 -16.84 -12.57 21.94
N LYS A 298 -16.24 -13.66 21.48
CA LYS A 298 -16.97 -14.88 21.12
C LYS A 298 -17.46 -15.62 22.37
N LYS A 299 -18.70 -16.11 22.31
CA LYS A 299 -19.34 -16.94 23.34
C LYS A 299 -19.62 -18.34 22.79
N SER A 300 -19.69 -19.34 23.67
CA SER A 300 -20.22 -20.66 23.34
C SER A 300 -21.73 -20.59 23.11
N ILE A 301 -22.32 -21.70 22.66
CA ILE A 301 -23.78 -21.82 22.51
C ILE A 301 -24.49 -21.57 23.86
N PHE A 302 -23.89 -22.01 24.98
CA PHE A 302 -24.35 -21.71 26.34
C PHE A 302 -23.97 -20.31 26.88
N GLY A 303 -23.58 -19.37 26.03
CA GLY A 303 -23.26 -17.99 26.45
C GLY A 303 -21.93 -17.78 27.20
N LYS A 304 -21.20 -18.85 27.56
CA LYS A 304 -19.89 -18.76 28.24
C LYS A 304 -18.83 -18.15 27.31
N LYS A 305 -17.97 -17.28 27.84
CA LYS A 305 -16.88 -16.64 27.07
C LYS A 305 -15.92 -17.72 26.55
N LYS A 306 -15.74 -17.80 25.22
CA LYS A 306 -14.90 -18.83 24.62
C LYS A 306 -13.41 -18.50 24.80
N VAL A 307 -12.63 -19.51 25.16
CA VAL A 307 -11.16 -19.50 25.21
C VAL A 307 -10.64 -20.76 24.56
N ASN A 308 -9.46 -20.68 23.94
CA ASN A 308 -8.81 -21.81 23.29
C ASN A 308 -7.30 -21.80 23.60
N LYS A 309 -6.67 -22.97 23.61
CA LYS A 309 -5.21 -23.07 23.53
C LYS A 309 -4.76 -22.82 22.09
N VAL A 310 -3.66 -22.08 21.92
CA VAL A 310 -3.00 -21.85 20.63
C VAL A 310 -1.52 -22.09 20.81
N GLY A 311 -0.99 -23.19 20.27
CA GLY A 311 0.38 -23.61 20.52
C GLY A 311 0.69 -23.74 22.01
N LEU A 312 1.60 -22.89 22.51
CA LEU A 312 1.99 -22.80 23.91
C LEU A 312 1.15 -21.82 24.74
N PHE A 313 0.30 -21.01 24.11
CA PHE A 313 -0.47 -19.97 24.79
C PHE A 313 -1.78 -20.55 25.32
N GLU A 314 -1.93 -20.54 26.63
CA GLU A 314 -3.14 -21.01 27.28
C GLU A 314 -4.21 -19.90 27.31
N ASN A 315 -5.47 -20.29 27.45
CA ASN A 315 -6.58 -19.36 27.68
C ASN A 315 -6.74 -18.21 26.65
N CYS A 316 -6.38 -18.42 25.38
CA CYS A 316 -6.48 -17.40 24.34
C CYS A 316 -7.94 -16.98 24.13
N LYS A 317 -8.21 -15.69 24.29
CA LYS A 317 -9.56 -15.11 24.19
C LYS A 317 -9.92 -14.93 22.72
N ILE A 318 -11.08 -15.44 22.31
CA ILE A 318 -11.51 -15.38 20.90
C ILE A 318 -12.39 -14.16 20.66
N TYR A 319 -12.06 -13.39 19.63
CA TYR A 319 -12.82 -12.24 19.15
C TYR A 319 -13.14 -12.40 17.67
N ASP A 320 -14.34 -11.99 17.27
CA ASP A 320 -14.69 -11.77 15.87
C ASP A 320 -14.50 -10.27 15.58
N LEU A 321 -13.72 -9.94 14.54
CA LEU A 321 -13.59 -8.57 14.04
C LEU A 321 -14.74 -8.31 13.07
N LYS A 322 -15.69 -7.46 13.49
CA LYS A 322 -16.86 -7.07 12.69
C LYS A 322 -16.60 -5.72 12.01
N ASN A 323 -17.36 -5.45 10.95
CA ASN A 323 -17.33 -4.20 10.17
C ASN A 323 -15.97 -3.82 9.57
N PHE A 324 -15.04 -4.77 9.50
CA PHE A 324 -13.82 -4.63 8.75
C PHE A 324 -14.12 -4.86 7.26
N GLN A 325 -13.74 -3.91 6.41
CA GLN A 325 -13.95 -4.02 4.96
C GLN A 325 -12.76 -3.50 4.18
N TYR A 326 -12.66 -3.89 2.92
CA TYR A 326 -11.80 -3.20 1.97
C TYR A 326 -12.62 -2.59 0.85
N ILE A 327 -12.11 -1.48 0.33
CA ILE A 327 -12.64 -0.76 -0.82
C ILE A 327 -11.63 -0.96 -1.95
N ALA A 328 -12.00 -1.80 -2.92
CA ALA A 328 -11.27 -1.88 -4.18
C ALA A 328 -11.76 -0.77 -5.10
N ILE A 329 -10.86 0.16 -5.40
CA ILE A 329 -11.06 1.23 -6.36
C ILE A 329 -10.38 0.79 -7.65
N MET A 330 -11.17 0.50 -8.67
CA MET A 330 -10.70 0.06 -9.98
C MET A 330 -10.87 1.20 -10.96
N ARG A 331 -9.86 1.46 -11.79
CA ARG A 331 -9.98 2.34 -12.95
C ARG A 331 -10.30 1.47 -14.15
N ASP A 332 -11.51 1.61 -14.68
CA ASP A 332 -11.90 1.01 -15.95
C ASP A 332 -11.32 1.87 -17.08
N ILE A 333 -10.13 1.50 -17.52
CA ILE A 333 -9.44 2.17 -18.62
C ILE A 333 -9.90 1.45 -19.88
N ASP A 334 -10.64 2.15 -20.76
CA ASP A 334 -10.81 1.70 -22.14
C ASP A 334 -9.41 1.59 -22.74
N ARG A 335 -8.93 0.35 -22.89
CA ARG A 335 -7.54 0.06 -23.30
C ARG A 335 -7.25 0.49 -24.74
N GLN A 336 -8.28 0.70 -25.55
CA GLN A 336 -8.14 1.15 -26.93
C GLN A 336 -8.12 2.68 -27.02
N LYS A 337 -8.93 3.37 -26.20
CA LYS A 337 -9.04 4.84 -26.28
C LYS A 337 -8.17 5.58 -25.27
N TRP A 338 -7.74 4.93 -24.18
CA TRP A 338 -7.05 5.54 -23.04
C TRP A 338 -7.74 6.84 -22.60
N SER A 339 -9.08 6.82 -22.59
CA SER A 339 -9.90 7.98 -22.25
C SER A 339 -11.14 7.51 -21.50
N GLY A 340 -11.52 8.23 -20.44
CA GLY A 340 -12.75 7.98 -19.69
C GLY A 340 -12.63 6.93 -18.58
N ALA A 341 -11.61 7.04 -17.73
CA ALA A 341 -11.44 6.17 -16.57
C ALA A 341 -12.66 6.24 -15.64
N LYS A 342 -13.60 5.30 -15.77
CA LYS A 342 -14.68 5.15 -14.80
C LYS A 342 -14.08 4.55 -13.53
N VAL A 343 -14.20 5.27 -12.43
CA VAL A 343 -13.75 4.79 -11.12
C VAL A 343 -14.82 3.89 -10.54
N LEU A 344 -14.63 2.58 -10.63
CA LEU A 344 -15.50 1.59 -10.00
C LEU A 344 -15.04 1.36 -8.56
N LYS A 345 -15.94 1.54 -7.59
CA LYS A 345 -15.66 1.24 -6.18
C LYS A 345 -16.44 -0.02 -5.77
N LYS A 346 -15.74 -1.07 -5.37
CA LYS A 346 -16.32 -2.27 -4.77
C LYS A 346 -15.94 -2.35 -3.31
N LYS A 347 -16.95 -2.38 -2.43
CA LYS A 347 -16.76 -2.64 -0.99
C LYS A 347 -16.98 -4.11 -0.71
N LYS A 348 -16.08 -4.74 0.04
CA LYS A 348 -16.26 -6.12 0.50
C LYS A 348 -15.95 -6.22 1.98
N LYS A 349 -16.93 -6.72 2.74
CA LYS A 349 -16.75 -7.02 4.17
C LYS A 349 -15.84 -8.23 4.31
N LEU A 350 -14.87 -8.12 5.20
CA LEU A 350 -13.98 -9.19 5.59
C LEU A 350 -14.40 -9.68 6.97
N SER A 351 -14.37 -11.00 7.17
CA SER A 351 -14.55 -11.60 8.48
C SER A 351 -13.19 -12.11 8.94
N CYS A 352 -12.76 -11.64 10.12
CA CYS A 352 -11.53 -12.07 10.75
C CYS A 352 -11.82 -12.55 12.17
N LYS A 353 -11.21 -13.67 12.56
CA LYS A 353 -11.24 -14.19 13.93
C LYS A 353 -9.86 -14.06 14.53
N LEU A 354 -9.79 -13.52 15.73
CA LEU A 354 -8.56 -13.27 16.46
C LEU A 354 -8.54 -14.07 17.75
N TYR A 355 -7.40 -14.71 18.00
CA TYR A 355 -7.11 -15.41 19.24
C TYR A 355 -6.06 -14.60 19.96
N LEU A 356 -6.48 -13.92 21.02
CA LEU A 356 -5.65 -12.97 21.73
C LEU A 356 -5.10 -13.58 23.02
N SER A 357 -3.79 -13.49 23.22
CA SER A 357 -3.11 -13.92 24.44
C SER A 357 -2.46 -12.73 25.15
N LYS A 358 -2.49 -12.73 26.48
CA LYS A 358 -1.72 -11.80 27.32
C LYS A 358 -0.31 -12.33 27.64
N GLU A 359 -0.07 -13.61 27.40
CA GLU A 359 1.19 -14.29 27.72
C GLU A 359 2.27 -14.07 26.65
N PHE A 360 1.88 -13.51 25.50
CA PHE A 360 2.83 -13.15 24.46
C PHE A 360 3.75 -12.03 24.97
N PRO A 361 5.09 -12.18 24.88
CA PRO A 361 6.01 -11.28 25.57
C PRO A 361 6.14 -9.91 24.90
N TRP A 362 5.68 -9.77 23.65
CA TRP A 362 5.80 -8.52 22.91
C TRP A 362 4.49 -7.77 22.90
N GLN A 363 4.57 -6.51 23.28
CA GLN A 363 3.49 -5.60 22.94
C GLN A 363 3.50 -5.38 21.43
N PRO A 364 2.32 -5.22 20.81
CA PRO A 364 2.26 -5.01 19.38
C PRO A 364 3.02 -3.76 18.89
N THR A 365 3.21 -2.77 19.77
CA THR A 365 3.99 -1.54 19.53
C THR A 365 5.45 -1.79 19.20
N ILE A 366 6.08 -2.80 19.81
CA ILE A 366 7.47 -3.19 19.53
C ILE A 366 7.58 -3.81 18.12
N LEU A 367 6.51 -4.47 17.66
CA LEU A 367 6.47 -5.17 16.39
C LEU A 367 6.15 -4.24 15.20
N LEU A 368 5.48 -3.11 15.45
CA LEU A 368 5.09 -2.18 14.38
C LEU A 368 6.27 -1.70 13.53
N PRO A 369 7.36 -1.16 14.10
CA PRO A 369 8.48 -0.67 13.30
C PRO A 369 9.13 -1.79 12.47
N PHE A 370 9.17 -3.01 13.02
CA PHE A 370 9.67 -4.20 12.32
C PHE A 370 8.77 -4.61 11.14
N LEU A 371 7.45 -4.64 11.35
CA LEU A 371 6.49 -4.94 10.28
C LEU A 371 6.50 -3.87 9.18
N LYS A 372 6.72 -2.60 9.53
CA LYS A 372 6.84 -1.51 8.56
C LYS A 372 7.96 -1.74 7.54
N ILE A 373 9.03 -2.39 7.97
CA ILE A 373 10.21 -2.62 7.13
C ILE A 373 10.08 -3.92 6.35
N LEU A 374 9.51 -4.97 6.96
CA LEU A 374 9.33 -6.26 6.29
C LEU A 374 8.13 -6.33 5.35
N ILE A 375 7.10 -5.51 5.56
CA ILE A 375 5.91 -5.48 4.73
C ILE A 375 6.05 -4.31 3.76
N PRO A 376 6.47 -4.56 2.49
CA PRO A 376 6.66 -3.48 1.51
C PRO A 376 5.35 -2.77 1.16
N GLU A 377 4.19 -3.42 1.34
CA GLU A 377 2.88 -2.81 1.12
C GLU A 377 2.40 -1.98 2.32
N HIS A 378 2.44 -0.66 2.14
CA HIS A 378 2.07 0.34 3.15
C HIS A 378 0.67 0.15 3.76
N HIS A 379 -0.29 -0.40 3.01
CA HIS A 379 -1.68 -0.53 3.46
C HIS A 379 -1.89 -1.57 4.56
N ILE A 380 -1.11 -2.65 4.57
CA ILE A 380 -1.17 -3.66 5.63
C ILE A 380 -0.52 -3.10 6.90
N TYR A 381 0.59 -2.38 6.77
CA TYR A 381 1.22 -1.71 7.91
C TYR A 381 0.29 -0.65 8.53
N GLU A 382 -0.30 0.26 7.74
CA GLU A 382 -1.26 1.27 8.22
C GLU A 382 -2.41 0.64 9.02
N LEU A 383 -2.91 -0.51 8.55
CA LEU A 383 -3.94 -1.27 9.24
C LEU A 383 -3.45 -1.75 10.61
N VAL A 384 -2.27 -2.37 10.66
CA VAL A 384 -1.72 -2.90 11.90
C VAL A 384 -1.39 -1.76 12.88
N GLU A 385 -0.75 -0.69 12.42
CA GLU A 385 -0.42 0.51 13.20
C GLU A 385 -1.66 1.13 13.84
N LYS A 386 -2.72 1.35 13.05
CA LYS A 386 -3.94 1.99 13.54
C LYS A 386 -4.67 1.18 14.62
N TYR A 387 -4.59 -0.16 14.61
CA TYR A 387 -5.38 -1.02 15.50
C TYR A 387 -4.58 -1.77 16.55
N VAL A 388 -3.26 -1.73 16.48
CA VAL A 388 -2.39 -2.40 17.45
C VAL A 388 -2.72 -2.01 18.89
N HIS A 389 -3.09 -0.74 19.09
CA HIS A 389 -3.47 -0.17 20.38
C HIS A 389 -4.91 -0.48 20.80
N THR A 390 -5.75 -0.93 19.86
CA THR A 390 -7.17 -1.23 20.11
C THR A 390 -7.40 -2.69 20.54
N PHE A 391 -6.37 -3.53 20.52
CA PHE A 391 -6.52 -4.93 20.93
C PHE A 391 -6.97 -5.01 22.40
N PRO A 392 -8.09 -5.69 22.69
CA PRO A 392 -8.66 -5.73 24.03
C PRO A 392 -7.66 -6.16 25.10
N ASN A 393 -7.57 -5.41 26.20
CA ASN A 393 -6.74 -5.74 27.37
C ASN A 393 -5.22 -5.85 27.11
N ASN A 394 -4.67 -5.07 26.18
CA ASN A 394 -3.23 -5.10 25.83
C ASN A 394 -2.74 -6.52 25.46
N SER A 395 -3.58 -7.28 24.76
CA SER A 395 -3.28 -8.64 24.34
C SER A 395 -2.77 -8.69 22.89
N PHE A 396 -2.05 -9.74 22.54
CA PHE A 396 -1.45 -9.91 21.21
C PHE A 396 -2.17 -11.01 20.41
N PRO A 397 -2.43 -10.82 19.10
CA PRO A 397 -3.01 -11.83 18.25
C PRO A 397 -2.01 -12.96 17.94
N VAL A 398 -2.05 -14.04 18.72
CA VAL A 398 -1.21 -15.23 18.50
C VAL A 398 -1.78 -16.14 17.41
N LYS A 399 -3.05 -15.96 17.02
CA LYS A 399 -3.62 -16.57 15.82
C LYS A 399 -4.69 -15.70 15.17
N VAL A 400 -4.64 -15.63 13.85
CA VAL A 400 -5.52 -14.86 12.99
C VAL A 400 -6.13 -15.79 11.95
N VAL A 401 -7.45 -15.76 11.81
CA VAL A 401 -8.17 -16.49 10.75
C VAL A 401 -8.97 -15.49 9.93
N ALA A 402 -8.47 -15.16 8.74
CA ALA A 402 -9.09 -14.22 7.81
C ALA A 402 -9.79 -14.96 6.67
N THR A 403 -11.04 -14.59 6.38
CA THR A 403 -11.76 -15.10 5.20
C THR A 403 -11.28 -14.37 3.96
N LEU A 404 -10.70 -15.08 2.99
CA LEU A 404 -10.24 -14.51 1.72
C LEU A 404 -11.43 -14.41 0.73
N PHE A 405 -12.11 -15.55 0.55
CA PHE A 405 -13.28 -15.72 -0.31
C PHE A 405 -14.27 -16.69 0.37
N PRO A 406 -15.52 -16.82 -0.10
CA PRO A 406 -16.46 -17.79 0.47
C PRO A 406 -15.81 -19.18 0.58
N ALA A 407 -15.93 -19.80 1.76
CA ALA A 407 -15.34 -21.11 2.07
C ALA A 407 -13.80 -21.20 1.98
N VAL A 408 -13.05 -20.10 1.87
CA VAL A 408 -11.57 -20.09 1.83
C VAL A 408 -11.01 -19.16 2.91
N TYR A 409 -10.13 -19.71 3.76
CA TYR A 409 -9.61 -19.02 4.95
C TYR A 409 -8.09 -19.06 4.98
N MET A 410 -7.47 -17.92 5.26
CA MET A 410 -6.07 -17.83 5.64
C MET A 410 -5.96 -17.88 7.17
N THR A 411 -5.17 -18.83 7.67
CA THR A 411 -4.81 -18.92 9.08
C THR A 411 -3.34 -18.59 9.25
N VAL A 412 -3.02 -17.66 10.14
CA VAL A 412 -1.65 -17.39 10.61
C VAL A 412 -1.62 -17.64 12.11
N GLU A 413 -0.64 -18.39 12.59
CA GLU A 413 -0.58 -18.85 13.98
C GLU A 413 0.87 -18.86 14.47
N VAL A 414 1.11 -18.21 15.62
CA VAL A 414 2.31 -18.43 16.42
C VAL A 414 2.06 -19.66 17.28
N PHE A 415 2.71 -20.77 16.96
CA PHE A 415 2.49 -22.04 17.66
C PHE A 415 3.65 -22.42 18.59
N HIS A 416 4.80 -21.75 18.47
CA HIS A 416 5.95 -21.98 19.34
C HIS A 416 6.70 -20.67 19.59
N LEU A 417 7.11 -20.47 20.85
CA LEU A 417 7.98 -19.39 21.26
C LEU A 417 8.81 -19.86 22.45
N LYS A 418 10.13 -19.78 22.33
CA LYS A 418 11.07 -20.18 23.36
C LYS A 418 12.10 -19.09 23.58
N LYS A 419 12.04 -18.45 24.76
CA LYS A 419 13.11 -17.57 25.24
C LYS A 419 14.35 -18.42 25.52
N ARG A 420 15.53 -17.95 25.12
CA ARG A 420 16.79 -18.69 25.33
C ARG A 420 17.67 -17.96 26.34
N LYS A 421 18.17 -18.71 27.32
CA LYS A 421 19.23 -18.25 28.23
C LYS A 421 20.63 -18.43 27.62
N LYS A 422 20.84 -19.51 26.85
CA LYS A 422 22.12 -19.81 26.19
C LYS A 422 22.18 -19.16 24.81
N LYS A 423 23.29 -18.50 24.51
CA LYS A 423 23.61 -17.96 23.17
C LYS A 423 23.58 -19.07 22.12
N PHE A 424 23.18 -18.73 20.90
CA PHE A 424 23.31 -19.59 19.73
C PHE A 424 24.78 -19.80 19.38
N LYS A 425 25.07 -20.93 18.73
CA LYS A 425 26.38 -21.16 18.10
C LYS A 425 26.62 -20.07 17.04
N LYS A 426 27.86 -19.58 16.93
CA LYS A 426 28.22 -18.48 16.02
C LYS A 426 27.78 -18.72 14.57
N ASN A 427 27.88 -19.95 14.08
CA ASN A 427 27.52 -20.34 12.73
C ASN A 427 26.02 -20.28 12.38
N VAL A 428 25.13 -20.13 13.37
CA VAL A 428 23.68 -20.05 13.13
C VAL A 428 23.30 -18.87 12.23
N PHE A 429 24.00 -17.75 12.38
CA PHE A 429 23.76 -16.50 11.66
C PHE A 429 24.80 -16.25 10.56
N LEU A 430 25.48 -17.30 10.10
CA LEU A 430 26.46 -17.24 9.02
C LEU A 430 25.97 -18.06 7.83
N VAL A 431 26.31 -17.60 6.63
CA VAL A 431 26.24 -18.45 5.44
C VAL A 431 27.36 -19.50 5.53
N PRO A 432 27.09 -20.79 5.25
CA PRO A 432 28.14 -21.80 5.23
C PRO A 432 29.21 -21.48 4.16
N LYS A 433 30.49 -21.69 4.50
CA LYS A 433 31.63 -21.29 3.65
C LYS A 433 31.65 -21.97 2.27
N ASN A 434 31.05 -23.16 2.17
CA ASN A 434 31.02 -23.96 0.94
C ASN A 434 29.85 -23.58 0.00
N TYR A 435 29.09 -22.52 0.30
CA TYR A 435 27.98 -22.09 -0.53
C TYR A 435 28.46 -21.08 -1.60
N ILE A 436 27.79 -21.09 -2.75
CA ILE A 436 28.12 -20.23 -3.88
C ILE A 436 27.32 -18.93 -3.80
N CYS A 437 28.00 -17.79 -3.92
CA CYS A 437 27.35 -16.49 -3.98
C CYS A 437 26.97 -16.18 -5.43
N LEU A 438 25.68 -16.05 -5.71
CA LEU A 438 25.15 -15.84 -7.06
C LEU A 438 25.43 -14.45 -7.61
N ASN A 439 25.65 -13.48 -6.72
CA ASN A 439 25.90 -12.10 -7.10
C ASN A 439 27.28 -11.61 -6.63
N LYS A 440 28.30 -12.48 -6.72
CA LYS A 440 29.70 -12.15 -6.40
C LYS A 440 30.26 -11.04 -7.31
N ASP A 441 29.91 -11.06 -8.59
CA ASP A 441 30.39 -10.13 -9.61
C ASP A 441 29.85 -8.70 -9.41
N ILE A 442 28.84 -8.54 -8.55
CA ILE A 442 28.35 -7.22 -8.11
C ILE A 442 29.46 -6.45 -7.37
N LYS A 443 30.42 -7.13 -6.74
CA LYS A 443 31.54 -6.48 -6.05
C LYS A 443 32.58 -5.87 -7.00
N GLU A 444 32.73 -6.37 -8.24
CA GLU A 444 33.72 -5.83 -9.18
C GLU A 444 33.32 -4.48 -9.79
N VAL A 445 32.05 -4.07 -9.64
CA VAL A 445 31.59 -2.73 -10.04
C VAL A 445 31.71 -1.71 -8.89
N ASN A 446 31.96 -2.15 -7.65
CA ASN A 446 31.95 -1.28 -6.47
C ASN A 446 33.34 -1.10 -5.84
N ASN A 447 34.34 -0.76 -6.66
CA ASN A 447 35.55 -0.12 -6.15
C ASN A 447 35.36 1.40 -6.15
N GLN A 448 34.36 1.89 -5.40
CA GLN A 448 34.08 3.31 -5.21
C GLN A 448 33.33 3.55 -3.89
N GLU A 449 33.92 3.12 -2.77
CA GLU A 449 33.61 3.74 -1.47
C GLU A 449 34.30 5.10 -1.40
N LYS A 450 33.77 6.10 -2.13
CA LYS A 450 34.12 7.52 -1.92
C LYS A 450 33.25 8.53 -2.68
N ILE A 451 31.93 8.34 -2.76
CA ILE A 451 31.12 9.29 -3.53
C ILE A 451 29.81 9.65 -2.83
N ASN A 452 29.91 10.53 -1.83
CA ASN A 452 28.79 11.38 -1.47
C ASN A 452 28.88 12.66 -2.33
N GLU A 453 27.80 12.97 -3.04
CA GLU A 453 27.54 14.14 -3.91
C GLU A 453 27.77 13.96 -5.44
N GLU A 454 28.82 13.31 -5.94
CA GLU A 454 28.98 13.12 -7.41
C GLU A 454 28.06 12.01 -7.99
N GLU A 455 27.72 10.99 -7.19
CA GLU A 455 26.83 9.87 -7.57
C GLU A 455 25.41 10.34 -7.92
N LYS A 456 24.96 11.46 -7.34
CA LYS A 456 23.63 12.02 -7.64
C LYS A 456 23.59 12.57 -9.07
N GLY A 457 24.67 13.24 -9.49
CA GLY A 457 24.84 13.72 -10.87
C GLY A 457 25.08 12.59 -11.87
N GLU A 458 25.78 11.53 -11.47
CA GLU A 458 26.07 10.39 -12.36
C GLU A 458 24.86 9.45 -12.54
N VAL A 459 24.04 9.26 -11.50
CA VAL A 459 22.75 8.57 -11.60
C VAL A 459 21.74 9.39 -12.39
N GLU A 460 21.73 10.73 -12.27
CA GLU A 460 20.92 11.63 -13.10
C GLU A 460 21.37 11.64 -14.56
N LYS A 461 22.69 11.59 -14.82
CA LYS A 461 23.25 11.49 -16.17
C LYS A 461 22.96 10.13 -16.82
N LYS A 462 23.11 9.03 -16.07
CA LYS A 462 22.68 7.68 -16.50
C LYS A 462 21.15 7.60 -16.67
N LEU A 463 20.36 8.30 -15.86
CA LEU A 463 18.90 8.42 -16.02
C LEU A 463 18.56 9.15 -17.33
N GLU A 464 19.26 10.24 -17.65
CA GLU A 464 19.08 10.98 -18.91
C GLU A 464 19.48 10.14 -20.12
N GLU A 465 20.68 9.55 -20.11
CA GLU A 465 21.20 8.71 -21.19
C GLU A 465 20.39 7.43 -21.38
N ASN A 466 19.85 6.84 -20.31
CA ASN A 466 19.00 5.65 -20.41
C ASN A 466 17.60 6.02 -20.87
N VAL A 467 17.00 7.10 -20.36
CA VAL A 467 15.68 7.56 -20.80
C VAL A 467 15.74 8.03 -22.25
N GLU A 468 16.79 8.73 -22.68
CA GLU A 468 16.99 9.10 -24.10
C GLU A 468 17.17 7.86 -24.97
N ARG A 469 18.02 6.89 -24.58
CA ARG A 469 18.11 5.60 -25.29
C ARG A 469 16.78 4.84 -25.37
N VAL A 470 15.98 4.80 -24.30
CA VAL A 470 14.67 4.12 -24.37
C VAL A 470 13.69 4.85 -25.29
N LEU A 471 13.77 6.18 -25.37
CA LEU A 471 12.90 6.96 -26.26
C LEU A 471 13.35 6.87 -27.72
N GLU A 472 14.65 6.78 -27.97
CA GLU A 472 15.24 6.58 -29.30
C GLU A 472 14.97 5.17 -29.84
N GLU A 473 15.22 4.11 -29.05
CA GLU A 473 14.93 2.71 -29.42
C GLU A 473 13.44 2.49 -29.76
N LYS A 474 12.52 3.20 -29.08
CA LYS A 474 11.08 3.15 -29.38
C LYS A 474 10.66 3.97 -30.59
N GLY A 475 11.40 5.02 -30.93
CA GLY A 475 11.25 5.72 -32.21
C GLY A 475 11.57 4.76 -33.35
N GLU A 476 12.72 4.09 -33.26
CA GLU A 476 13.17 3.14 -34.28
C GLU A 476 12.27 1.90 -34.44
N GLU A 477 11.68 1.36 -33.35
CA GLU A 477 10.70 0.26 -33.45
C GLU A 477 9.40 0.69 -34.14
N LYS A 478 8.93 1.92 -33.90
CA LYS A 478 7.73 2.46 -34.57
C LYS A 478 7.98 2.77 -36.04
N ASP A 479 9.17 3.26 -36.37
CA ASP A 479 9.54 3.54 -37.76
C ASP A 479 9.68 2.24 -38.56
N LYS A 480 10.21 1.16 -37.95
CA LYS A 480 10.27 -0.19 -38.53
C LYS A 480 8.90 -0.89 -38.63
N GLU A 481 7.95 -0.59 -37.75
CA GLU A 481 6.56 -1.09 -37.87
C GLU A 481 5.77 -0.33 -38.94
N ASN A 482 6.00 0.98 -39.10
CA ASN A 482 5.37 1.77 -40.16
C ASN A 482 5.91 1.40 -41.55
N GLU A 483 7.22 1.15 -41.69
CA GLU A 483 7.81 0.67 -42.96
C GLU A 483 7.30 -0.72 -43.39
N LYS A 484 6.79 -1.54 -42.45
CA LYS A 484 6.21 -2.86 -42.75
C LYS A 484 4.71 -2.82 -43.09
N MET A 485 4.04 -1.69 -42.90
CA MET A 485 2.62 -1.50 -43.22
C MET A 485 2.40 -0.79 -44.57
N ASP A 486 3.47 -0.28 -45.18
CA ASP A 486 3.47 0.39 -46.50
C ASP A 486 3.95 -0.53 -47.66
N TYR A 487 4.00 -1.86 -47.44
CA TYR A 487 4.28 -2.87 -48.49
C TYR A 487 3.12 -3.84 -48.71
#